data_AF-A0A503H240-F1
#
_entry.id   AF-A0A503H240-F1
#
_cell.length_a   1.000
_cell.length_b   1.000
_cell.length_c   1.000
_cell.angle_alpha   90.00
_cell.angle_beta   90.00
_cell.angle_gamma   90.00
#
_symmetry.space_group_name_H-M   'P 1'
#
loop_
_entity.id
_entity.type
_entity.pdbx_description
1 polymer ?
#
loop_
_entity_poly.entity_id
_entity_poly.type
_entity_poly.pdbx_seq_one_letter_code
_entity_poly.pdbx_strand_id
1 'polypeptide(L)'
;MVVTARREASPWGISTSVALHALLAAMLALMPLPKRPKRLDEERVSVDILTPQQFEASTRPPPAPAPPSAPEAQAPAPTPTPSAPRS
;
A
#
# COMPACT_ATOMS: atom_id res chain seq x y z
N MET A 1 -67.90 -0.94 -37.44
CA MET A 1 -66.70 -1.80 -37.32
C MET A 1 -66.05 -1.48 -35.97
N VAL A 2 -66.49 -2.17 -34.92
CA VAL A 2 -65.84 -2.07 -33.61
C VAL A 2 -64.49 -2.75 -33.78
N VAL A 3 -63.41 -1.97 -33.66
CA VAL A 3 -62.05 -2.49 -33.62
C VAL A 3 -62.02 -3.44 -32.45
N THR A 4 -62.10 -4.73 -32.77
CA THR A 4 -61.98 -5.80 -31.81
C THR A 4 -60.70 -5.52 -31.04
N ALA A 5 -60.87 -5.33 -29.73
CA ALA A 5 -59.82 -5.23 -28.72
C ALA A 5 -59.06 -6.57 -28.61
N ARG A 6 -58.65 -7.10 -29.75
CA ARG A 6 -57.74 -8.22 -29.95
C ARG A 6 -56.31 -7.71 -29.80
N ARG A 7 -56.07 -6.84 -28.81
CA ARG A 7 -54.72 -6.47 -28.40
C ARG A 7 -54.34 -7.51 -27.37
N GLU A 8 -53.89 -8.63 -27.88
CA GLU A 8 -53.15 -9.70 -27.21
C GLU A 8 -52.80 -9.33 -25.77
N ALA A 9 -53.70 -9.71 -24.85
CA ALA A 9 -53.52 -9.54 -23.44
C ALA A 9 -52.53 -10.60 -22.95
N SER A 10 -51.31 -10.58 -23.50
CA SER A 10 -50.18 -11.17 -22.80
C SER A 10 -50.08 -10.42 -21.48
N PRO A 11 -50.18 -11.11 -20.32
CA PRO A 11 -50.06 -10.45 -19.01
C PRO A 11 -48.68 -9.79 -18.83
N TRP A 12 -47.75 -10.07 -19.74
CA TRP A 12 -46.43 -9.49 -19.92
C TRP A 12 -46.40 -8.30 -20.90
N GLY A 13 -47.52 -7.59 -21.06
CA GLY A 13 -47.59 -6.42 -21.94
C GLY A 13 -46.67 -5.27 -21.50
N ILE A 14 -46.52 -4.27 -22.38
CA ILE A 14 -45.70 -3.05 -22.15
C ILE A 14 -46.04 -2.39 -20.80
N SER A 15 -47.32 -2.41 -20.39
CA SER A 15 -47.77 -1.84 -19.12
C SER A 15 -47.18 -2.55 -17.90
N THR A 16 -47.08 -3.88 -17.93
CA THR A 16 -46.48 -4.68 -16.85
C THR A 16 -44.98 -4.44 -16.78
N SER A 17 -44.31 -4.29 -17.93
CA SER A 17 -42.90 -3.89 -18.00
C SER A 17 -42.70 -2.50 -17.38
N VAL A 18 -43.50 -1.49 -17.75
CA VAL A 18 -43.40 -0.14 -17.18
C VAL A 18 -43.65 -0.16 -15.67
N ALA A 19 -44.65 -0.92 -15.19
CA ALA A 19 -44.93 -1.07 -13.76
C ALA A 19 -43.75 -1.73 -13.01
N LEU A 20 -43.14 -2.77 -13.59
CA LEU A 20 -41.96 -3.42 -13.03
C LEU A 20 -40.77 -2.45 -12.94
N HIS A 21 -40.51 -1.68 -14.00
CA HIS A 21 -39.43 -0.69 -14.01
C HIS A 21 -39.68 0.43 -13.00
N ALA A 22 -40.92 0.91 -12.89
CA ALA A 22 -41.29 1.91 -11.89
C ALA A 22 -41.09 1.39 -10.46
N LEU A 23 -41.46 0.13 -10.19
CA LEU A 23 -41.22 -0.51 -8.90
C LEU A 23 -39.72 -0.65 -8.59
N LEU A 24 -38.93 -1.11 -9.56
CA LEU A 24 -37.47 -1.23 -9.41
C LEU A 24 -36.82 0.13 -9.14
N ALA A 25 -37.22 1.17 -9.88
CA ALA A 25 -36.74 2.53 -9.68
C ALA A 25 -37.10 3.06 -8.30
N ALA A 26 -38.32 2.80 -7.82
CA ALA A 26 -38.75 3.17 -6.48
C ALA A 26 -37.90 2.47 -5.41
N MET A 27 -37.65 1.16 -5.53
CA MET A 27 -36.79 0.43 -4.59
C MET A 27 -35.37 1.01 -4.54
N LEU A 28 -34.78 1.32 -5.70
CA LEU A 28 -33.45 1.93 -5.76
C LEU A 28 -33.42 3.35 -5.17
N ALA A 29 -34.47 4.14 -5.37
CA ALA A 29 -34.59 5.48 -4.80
C ALA A 29 -34.74 5.45 -3.26
N LEU A 30 -35.32 4.38 -2.72
CA LEU A 30 -35.45 4.17 -1.28
C LEU A 30 -34.16 3.60 -0.66
N MET A 31 -33.23 3.05 -1.44
CA MET A 31 -31.96 2.58 -0.90
C MET A 31 -31.10 3.76 -0.44
N PRO A 32 -30.52 3.70 0.77
CA PRO A 32 -29.60 4.73 1.22
C PRO A 32 -28.42 4.81 0.26
N LEU A 33 -28.25 5.97 -0.37
CA LEU A 33 -27.21 6.17 -1.35
C LEU A 33 -25.85 5.92 -0.69
N PRO A 34 -25.00 5.02 -1.22
CA PRO A 34 -23.69 4.81 -0.67
C PRO A 34 -22.98 6.16 -0.66
N LYS A 35 -22.44 6.54 0.50
CA LYS A 35 -21.62 7.75 0.63
C LYS A 35 -20.57 7.64 -0.47
N ARG A 36 -20.58 8.60 -1.42
CA ARG A 36 -19.51 8.68 -2.42
C ARG A 36 -18.22 8.56 -1.64
N PRO A 37 -17.27 7.69 -2.04
CA PRO A 37 -15.98 7.69 -1.41
C PRO A 37 -15.48 9.12 -1.52
N LYS A 38 -15.49 9.84 -0.39
CA LYS A 38 -14.74 11.08 -0.23
C LYS A 38 -13.38 10.65 -0.74
N ARG A 39 -12.89 11.25 -1.83
CA ARG A 39 -11.52 11.03 -2.33
C ARG A 39 -10.70 10.95 -1.07
N LEU A 40 -10.36 9.72 -0.68
CA LEU A 40 -9.49 9.51 0.42
C LEU A 40 -8.29 10.27 -0.12
N ASP A 41 -7.90 11.34 0.56
CA ASP A 41 -6.49 11.54 0.76
C ASP A 41 -6.03 10.14 1.14
N GLU A 42 -5.59 9.37 0.14
CA GLU A 42 -5.19 7.99 0.29
C GLU A 42 -4.18 8.13 1.39
N GLU A 43 -4.54 7.66 2.59
CA GLU A 43 -3.67 7.68 3.75
C GLU A 43 -2.40 7.02 3.23
N ARG A 44 -1.41 7.86 2.88
CA ARG A 44 -0.26 7.38 2.11
C ARG A 44 0.52 6.62 3.14
N VAL A 45 0.23 5.33 3.25
CA VAL A 45 0.97 4.40 4.07
C VAL A 45 2.34 4.32 3.43
N SER A 46 3.24 5.19 3.87
CA SER A 46 4.65 5.17 3.50
C SER A 46 5.23 3.91 4.11
N VAL A 47 5.25 2.85 3.32
CA VAL A 47 6.02 1.65 3.65
C VAL A 47 7.49 1.95 3.38
N ASP A 48 8.33 1.74 4.39
CA ASP A 48 9.77 1.89 4.24
C ASP A 48 10.31 0.65 3.51
N ILE A 49 10.65 0.82 2.23
CA ILE A 49 11.18 -0.25 1.39
C ILE A 49 12.70 -0.11 1.37
N LEU A 50 13.38 -1.11 1.95
CA LEU A 50 14.83 -1.16 1.94
C LEU A 50 15.36 -1.22 0.51
N THR A 51 16.39 -0.43 0.22
CA THR A 51 17.17 -0.59 -1.01
C THR A 51 17.88 -1.94 -1.01
N PRO A 52 18.27 -2.49 -2.18
CA PRO A 52 18.97 -3.77 -2.25
C PRO A 52 20.20 -3.84 -1.33
N GLN A 53 20.94 -2.72 -1.22
CA GLN A 53 22.11 -2.59 -0.36
C GLN A 53 21.76 -2.65 1.14
N GLN A 54 20.63 -2.05 1.54
CA GLN A 54 20.14 -2.10 2.91
C GLN A 54 19.63 -3.50 3.28
N PHE A 55 19.01 -4.20 2.34
CA PHE A 55 18.57 -5.58 2.55
C PHE A 55 19.77 -6.53 2.74
N GLU A 56 20.79 -6.42 1.88
CA GLU A 56 22.02 -7.21 2.01
C GLU A 56 22.74 -6.93 3.34
N ALA A 57 22.81 -5.67 3.76
CA ALA A 57 23.39 -5.30 5.04
C ALA A 57 22.59 -5.86 6.24
N SER A 58 21.25 -5.87 6.16
CA SER A 58 20.39 -6.38 7.23
C SER A 58 20.39 -7.92 7.33
N THR A 59 20.65 -8.62 6.22
CA THR A 59 20.64 -10.09 6.16
C THR A 59 22.02 -10.70 6.33
N ARG A 60 23.08 -9.89 6.30
CA ARG A 60 24.44 -10.38 6.46
C ARG A 60 24.66 -10.89 7.89
N PRO A 61 25.06 -12.17 8.08
CA PRO A 61 25.43 -12.66 9.39
C PRO A 61 26.61 -11.85 9.95
N PRO A 62 26.66 -11.65 11.28
CA PRO A 62 27.74 -10.90 11.90
C PRO A 62 29.09 -11.52 11.52
N PRO A 63 30.12 -10.70 11.24
CA PRO A 63 31.43 -11.20 10.88
C PRO A 63 31.92 -12.13 12.00
N ALA A 64 32.39 -13.32 11.60
CA ALA A 64 32.94 -14.28 12.53
C ALA A 64 34.06 -13.61 13.35
N PRO A 65 34.15 -13.89 14.66
CA PRO A 65 35.24 -13.37 15.48
C PRO A 65 36.57 -13.72 14.83
N ALA A 66 37.39 -12.70 14.54
CA ALA A 66 38.74 -12.94 14.05
C ALA A 66 39.49 -13.79 15.08
N PRO A 67 40.28 -14.81 14.66
CA PRO A 67 41.15 -15.50 15.58
C PRO A 67 42.07 -14.46 16.25
N PRO A 68 42.37 -14.59 17.55
CA PRO A 68 43.23 -13.64 18.22
C PRO A 68 44.57 -13.59 17.48
N SER A 69 44.96 -12.40 17.02
CA SER A 69 46.31 -12.16 16.50
C SER A 69 47.31 -12.67 17.53
N ALA A 70 48.22 -13.55 17.10
CA ALA A 70 49.34 -13.95 17.93
C ALA A 70 50.06 -12.69 18.45
N PRO A 71 50.64 -12.70 19.66
CA PRO A 71 51.27 -11.51 20.22
C PRO A 71 52.34 -10.99 19.26
N GLU A 72 52.04 -9.88 18.60
CA GLU A 72 53.01 -9.12 17.83
C GLU A 72 54.06 -8.65 18.84
N ALA A 73 55.28 -9.16 18.70
CA ALA A 73 56.40 -8.70 19.50
C ALA A 73 56.51 -7.19 19.31
N GLN A 74 56.21 -6.42 20.35
CA GLN A 74 56.27 -4.97 20.33
C GLN A 74 57.65 -4.52 19.85
N ALA A 75 57.72 -3.93 18.65
CA ALA A 75 58.86 -3.11 18.29
C ALA A 75 58.87 -1.87 19.21
N PRO A 76 60.03 -1.46 19.73
CA PRO A 76 60.12 -0.37 20.71
C PRO A 76 59.55 0.93 20.13
N ALA A 77 58.68 1.59 20.91
CA ALA A 77 58.09 2.87 20.55
C ALA A 77 59.17 3.95 20.40
N PRO A 78 59.05 4.87 19.42
CA PRO A 78 59.98 5.98 19.30
C PRO A 78 59.81 6.95 20.49
N THR A 79 60.93 7.29 21.13
CA THR A 79 61.02 8.24 22.23
C THR A 79 60.54 9.63 21.78
N PRO A 80 59.66 10.33 22.52
CA PRO A 80 59.28 11.68 22.16
C PRO A 80 60.46 12.64 22.35
N THR A 81 60.82 13.35 21.27
CA THR A 81 61.84 14.41 21.26
C THR A 81 61.41 15.56 22.18
N PRO A 82 62.23 16.03 23.12
CA PRO A 82 61.87 17.17 23.96
C PRO A 82 61.79 18.45 23.12
N SER A 83 60.70 19.18 23.24
CA SER A 83 60.55 20.51 22.64
C SER A 83 61.61 21.46 23.19
N ALA A 84 62.37 22.08 22.30
CA ALA A 84 63.38 23.08 22.66
C ALA A 84 62.74 24.29 23.35
N PRO A 85 63.35 24.85 24.41
CA PRO A 85 62.89 26.10 24.97
C PRO A 85 63.27 27.27 24.06
N ARG A 86 62.31 28.18 23.87
CA ARG A 86 62.56 29.53 23.35
C ARG A 86 63.13 30.39 24.48
N SER A 87 64.34 30.91 24.29
CA SER A 87 64.82 32.22 24.79
C SER A 87 66.26 32.44 24.36
#